data_AF-A0A4V1DHY7-F1
#
_entry.id   AF-A0A4V1DHY7-F1
#
_cell.length_a   1.000
_cell.length_b   1.000
_cell.length_c   1.000
_cell.angle_alpha   90.00
_cell.angle_beta   90.00
_cell.angle_gamma   90.00
#
_symmetry.space_group_name_H-M   'P 1'
#
loop_
_entity.id
_entity.type
_entity.pdbx_description
1 polymer ?
#
loop_
_entity_poly.entity_id
_entity_poly.type
_entity_poly.pdbx_seq_one_letter_code
_entity_poly.pdbx_strand_id
1 'polypeptide(L)'
;MPAAEDVFGRWRTRPNSCVVEHGAAPKLRCQDVQLDQRSPQVVRLSVQAETKEPGVLLRLTLVGALTEGSKPMVCRNGSCSLKRDLSFSLVSFSLARFDGRGLVQGLPRTWSAQGSCQIDPSELRCEALNVALAAAGEPPWRISAQLR
;
A
#
# COMPACT_ATOMS: atom_id res chain seq x y z
N MET A 1 2.25 -7.00 33.98
CA MET A 1 2.53 -5.65 33.42
C MET A 1 1.71 -5.51 32.14
N PRO A 2 0.84 -4.50 31.98
CA PRO A 2 0.11 -4.33 30.74
C PRO A 2 1.11 -3.93 29.64
N ALA A 3 1.11 -4.64 28.52
CA ALA A 3 1.93 -4.27 27.37
C ALA A 3 1.46 -2.91 26.87
N ALA A 4 2.38 -1.94 26.80
CA ALA A 4 2.08 -0.64 26.21
C ALA A 4 1.51 -0.87 24.80
N GLU A 5 0.39 -0.22 24.49
CA GLU A 5 -0.07 -0.13 23.11
C GLU A 5 0.94 0.72 22.36
N ASP A 6 1.71 0.08 21.49
CA ASP A 6 2.64 0.77 20.62
C ASP A 6 1.83 1.44 19.52
N VAL A 7 2.20 2.67 19.15
CA VAL A 7 1.66 3.32 17.95
C VAL A 7 2.49 2.96 16.71
N PHE A 8 3.48 2.09 16.88
CA PHE A 8 4.43 1.69 15.85
C PHE A 8 4.36 0.18 15.62
N GLY A 9 4.37 -0.22 14.36
CA GLY A 9 4.44 -1.63 14.01
C GLY A 9 4.03 -1.94 12.59
N ARG A 10 3.85 -3.23 12.32
CA ARG A 10 3.51 -3.76 11.01
C ARG A 10 2.28 -4.65 11.07
N TRP A 11 1.36 -4.42 10.16
CA TRP A 11 0.31 -5.35 9.78
C TRP A 11 0.64 -5.91 8.40
N ARG A 12 0.49 -7.21 8.22
CA ARG A 12 0.73 -7.88 6.93
C ARG A 12 -0.31 -8.95 6.75
N THR A 13 -0.85 -9.05 5.55
CA THR A 13 -1.80 -10.09 5.19
C THR A 13 -1.63 -10.51 3.74
N ARG A 14 -2.07 -11.74 3.46
CA ARG A 14 -2.19 -12.25 2.11
C ARG A 14 -3.67 -12.15 1.69
N PRO A 15 -4.03 -11.21 0.80
CA PRO A 15 -5.40 -11.09 0.33
C PRO A 15 -5.84 -12.33 -0.47
N ASN A 16 -7.13 -12.65 -0.41
CA ASN A 16 -7.76 -13.70 -1.23
C ASN A 16 -7.74 -13.32 -2.71
N SER A 17 -8.08 -12.07 -2.98
CA SER A 17 -8.05 -11.46 -4.32
C SER A 17 -7.37 -10.11 -4.22
N CYS A 18 -6.47 -9.78 -5.13
CA CYS A 18 -5.79 -8.50 -5.12
C CYS A 18 -5.36 -8.14 -6.52
N VAL A 19 -5.73 -6.93 -6.94
CA VAL A 19 -5.53 -6.44 -8.29
C VAL A 19 -4.99 -5.01 -8.23
N VAL A 20 -3.94 -4.78 -9.01
CA VAL A 20 -3.39 -3.45 -9.30
C VAL A 20 -3.67 -3.10 -10.75
N GLU A 21 -4.28 -1.94 -10.97
CA GLU A 21 -4.67 -1.41 -12.27
C GLU A 21 -3.99 -0.06 -12.49
N HIS A 22 -3.63 0.23 -13.74
CA HIS A 22 -3.07 1.52 -14.12
C HIS A 22 -3.52 1.86 -15.54
N GLY A 23 -4.60 2.63 -15.66
CA GLY A 23 -5.19 2.97 -16.95
C GLY A 23 -5.58 1.75 -17.78
N ALA A 24 -5.12 1.72 -19.03
CA ALA A 24 -5.32 0.60 -19.96
C ALA A 24 -4.27 -0.53 -19.79
N ALA A 25 -3.34 -0.40 -18.84
CA ALA A 25 -2.36 -1.44 -18.60
C ALA A 25 -3.03 -2.73 -18.09
N PRO A 26 -2.43 -3.91 -18.36
CA PRO A 26 -2.93 -5.16 -17.82
C PRO A 26 -3.00 -5.14 -16.31
N LYS A 27 -4.11 -5.66 -15.77
CA LYS A 27 -4.31 -5.86 -14.35
C LYS A 27 -3.22 -6.79 -13.80
N LEU A 28 -2.54 -6.35 -12.74
CA LEU A 28 -1.50 -7.14 -12.07
C LEU A 28 -2.07 -7.77 -10.82
N ARG A 29 -1.79 -9.06 -10.61
CA ARG A 29 -2.24 -9.77 -9.40
C ARG A 29 -1.27 -9.48 -8.27
N CYS A 30 -1.78 -9.02 -7.13
CA CYS A 30 -0.99 -8.88 -5.91
C CYS A 30 -1.09 -10.09 -4.99
N GLN A 31 0.02 -10.37 -4.32
CA GLN A 31 0.21 -11.55 -3.48
C GLN A 31 0.36 -11.19 -2.00
N ASP A 32 0.69 -9.94 -1.69
CA ASP A 32 0.99 -9.50 -0.33
C ASP A 32 0.62 -8.03 -0.16
N VAL A 33 0.03 -7.73 0.99
CA VAL A 33 -0.33 -6.38 1.42
C VAL A 33 0.25 -6.18 2.82
N GLN A 34 1.00 -5.10 2.97
CA GLN A 34 1.64 -4.73 4.23
C GLN A 34 1.35 -3.27 4.56
N LEU A 35 0.90 -3.01 5.77
CA LEU A 35 0.81 -1.67 6.36
C LEU A 35 1.86 -1.52 7.45
N ASP A 36 2.74 -0.54 7.32
CA ASP A 36 3.62 -0.12 8.40
C ASP A 36 3.12 1.21 8.96
N GLN A 37 2.86 1.23 10.27
CA GLN A 37 2.56 2.45 10.99
C GLN A 37 3.83 2.89 11.70
N ARG A 38 4.38 4.02 11.24
CA ARG A 38 5.59 4.62 11.80
C ARG A 38 5.32 5.82 12.69
N SER A 39 4.08 6.28 12.75
CA SER A 39 3.62 7.31 13.68
C SER A 39 2.09 7.25 13.77
N PRO A 40 1.47 7.94 14.74
CA PRO A 40 0.01 8.02 14.84
C PRO A 40 -0.66 8.70 13.64
N GLN A 41 0.11 9.33 12.75
CA GLN A 41 -0.39 10.15 11.65
C GLN A 41 0.04 9.62 10.28
N VAL A 42 1.12 8.84 10.18
CA VAL A 42 1.72 8.43 8.92
C VAL A 42 1.67 6.91 8.79
N VAL A 43 1.09 6.46 7.67
CA VAL A 43 0.98 5.05 7.31
C VAL A 43 1.64 4.81 5.97
N ARG A 44 2.33 3.67 5.87
CA ARG A 44 2.93 3.18 4.64
C ARG A 44 2.25 1.89 4.24
N LEU A 45 1.62 1.88 3.08
CA LEU A 45 1.09 0.69 2.43
C LEU A 45 2.11 0.17 1.41
N SER A 46 2.44 -1.11 1.47
CA SER A 46 3.28 -1.81 0.50
C SER A 46 2.49 -2.96 -0.09
N VAL A 47 2.40 -3.02 -1.41
CA VAL A 47 1.72 -4.07 -2.15
C VAL A 47 2.72 -4.71 -3.09
N GLN A 48 2.77 -6.04 -3.08
CA GLN A 48 3.62 -6.80 -3.98
C GLN A 48 2.78 -7.50 -5.03
N ALA A 49 3.05 -7.21 -6.30
CA ALA A 49 2.36 -7.74 -7.46
C ALA A 49 3.27 -8.55 -8.37
N GLU A 50 2.74 -9.62 -8.93
CA GLU A 50 3.38 -10.40 -9.98
C GLU A 50 3.21 -9.64 -11.30
N THR A 51 4.33 -9.45 -12.00
CA THR A 51 4.27 -8.88 -13.35
C THR A 51 4.01 -9.99 -14.38
N LYS A 52 3.75 -9.61 -15.63
CA LYS A 52 3.67 -10.59 -16.74
C LYS A 52 4.99 -11.29 -17.02
N GLU A 53 6.11 -10.70 -16.62
CA GLU A 53 7.43 -11.29 -16.79
C GLU A 53 7.64 -12.37 -15.71
N PRO A 54 7.89 -13.63 -16.10
CA PRO A 54 8.10 -14.72 -15.15
C PRO A 54 9.23 -14.39 -14.18
N GLY A 55 8.95 -14.51 -12.88
CA GLY A 55 9.91 -14.24 -11.83
C GLY A 55 10.16 -12.74 -11.58
N VAL A 56 9.46 -11.80 -12.21
CA VAL A 56 9.58 -10.37 -11.87
C VAL A 56 8.42 -9.93 -10.98
N LEU A 57 8.76 -9.36 -9.84
CA LEU A 57 7.83 -8.85 -8.84
C LEU A 57 7.88 -7.32 -8.83
N LEU A 58 6.71 -6.70 -8.86
CA LEU A 58 6.53 -5.27 -8.69
C LEU A 58 6.17 -5.00 -7.23
N ARG A 59 6.83 -4.03 -6.60
CA ARG A 59 6.42 -3.52 -5.29
C ARG A 59 5.97 -2.08 -5.43
N LEU A 60 4.72 -1.84 -5.10
CA LEU A 60 4.14 -0.52 -4.97
C LEU A 60 4.19 -0.13 -3.50
N THR A 61 4.77 1.01 -3.19
CA THR A 61 4.79 1.56 -1.83
C THR A 61 4.14 2.93 -1.84
N LEU A 62 3.04 3.03 -1.12
CA LEU A 62 2.23 4.22 -0.94
C LEU A 62 2.46 4.74 0.48
N VAL A 63 2.71 6.04 0.61
CA VAL A 63 2.85 6.70 1.91
C VAL A 63 1.83 7.82 1.98
N GLY A 64 1.12 7.88 3.09
CA GLY A 64 0.08 8.88 3.32
C GLY A 64 -0.08 9.26 4.78
N ALA A 65 -0.80 10.36 4.98
CA ALA A 65 -1.24 10.81 6.28
C ALA A 65 -2.67 10.31 6.54
N LEU A 66 -2.92 9.80 7.75
CA LEU A 66 -4.27 9.42 8.18
C LEU A 66 -5.21 10.61 8.06
N THR A 67 -6.40 10.36 7.52
CA THR A 67 -7.43 11.40 7.41
C THR A 67 -7.94 11.77 8.80
N GLU A 68 -8.47 12.98 8.93
CA GLU A 68 -9.10 13.42 10.17
C GLU A 68 -10.25 12.47 10.54
N GLY A 69 -10.25 11.97 11.78
CA GLY A 69 -11.21 10.96 12.26
C GLY A 69 -10.79 9.50 12.06
N SER A 70 -9.79 9.21 11.21
CA SER A 70 -9.21 7.87 11.10
C SER A 70 -8.38 7.52 12.33
N LYS A 71 -8.63 6.35 12.90
CA LYS A 71 -7.87 5.87 14.06
C LYS A 71 -6.66 5.06 13.60
N PRO A 72 -5.48 5.26 14.21
CA PRO A 72 -4.33 4.42 13.93
C PRO A 72 -4.62 2.95 14.24
N MET A 73 -3.88 2.06 13.59
CA MET A 73 -3.91 0.64 13.91
C MET A 73 -3.48 0.40 15.36
N VAL A 74 -4.09 -0.61 15.98
CA VAL A 74 -3.70 -1.05 17.32
C VAL A 74 -2.49 -1.94 17.18
N CYS A 75 -1.34 -1.52 17.72
CA CYS A 75 -0.11 -2.30 17.66
C CYS A 75 0.30 -2.77 19.05
N ARG A 76 0.82 -4.00 19.10
CA ARG A 76 1.32 -4.62 20.33
C ARG A 76 2.59 -5.39 20.00
N ASN A 77 3.69 -5.05 20.66
CA ASN A 77 5.00 -5.67 20.41
C ASN A 77 5.42 -5.57 18.93
N GLY A 78 5.19 -4.41 18.31
CA GLY A 78 5.53 -4.15 16.89
C GLY A 78 4.65 -4.86 15.84
N SER A 79 3.67 -5.65 16.25
CA SER A 79 2.66 -6.24 15.35
C SER A 79 1.36 -5.44 15.44
N CYS A 80 0.90 -4.92 14.30
CA CYS A 80 -0.34 -4.13 14.21
C CYS A 80 -1.52 -5.00 13.78
N SER A 81 -2.70 -4.65 14.27
CA SER A 81 -3.97 -5.27 13.91
C SER A 81 -4.91 -4.24 13.30
N LEU A 82 -5.36 -4.49 12.07
CA LEU A 82 -6.42 -3.71 11.42
C LEU A 82 -7.79 -4.18 11.91
N LYS A 83 -8.27 -3.61 13.01
CA LYS A 83 -9.58 -3.94 13.63
C LYS A 83 -10.70 -2.97 13.22
N ARG A 84 -10.34 -1.82 12.69
CA ARG A 84 -11.24 -0.73 12.29
C ARG A 84 -10.81 -0.21 10.94
N ASP A 85 -11.74 0.47 10.29
CA ASP A 85 -11.53 1.13 9.03
C ASP A 85 -10.44 2.20 9.19
N LEU A 86 -9.55 2.21 8.21
CA LEU A 86 -8.38 3.06 8.15
C LEU A 86 -8.41 3.78 6.82
N SER A 87 -8.46 5.10 6.86
CA SER A 87 -8.30 5.91 5.65
C SER A 87 -7.17 6.91 5.78
N PHE A 88 -6.43 7.08 4.69
CA PHE A 88 -5.30 8.00 4.59
C PHE A 88 -5.24 8.65 3.22
N SER A 89 -4.82 9.91 3.21
CA SER A 89 -4.53 10.68 2.01
C SER A 89 -3.09 10.47 1.60
N LEU A 90 -2.87 10.16 0.34
CA LEU A 90 -1.53 9.89 -0.19
C LEU A 90 -0.72 11.18 -0.30
N VAL A 91 0.57 11.04 -0.01
CA VAL A 91 1.57 12.10 -0.21
C VAL A 91 2.65 11.68 -1.19
N SER A 92 2.98 10.38 -1.22
CA SER A 92 3.98 9.85 -2.14
C SER A 92 3.69 8.41 -2.53
N PHE A 93 4.17 8.05 -3.71
CA PHE A 93 4.10 6.73 -4.28
C PHE A 93 5.48 6.35 -4.80
N SER A 94 5.88 5.09 -4.62
CA SER A 94 7.08 4.55 -5.22
C SER A 94 6.86 3.16 -5.77
N LEU A 95 7.62 2.85 -6.82
CA LEU A 95 7.55 1.61 -7.56
C LEU A 95 8.96 1.04 -7.68
N ALA A 96 9.11 -0.21 -7.24
CA ALA A 96 10.36 -0.96 -7.33
C ALA A 96 10.10 -2.30 -8.02
N ARG A 97 11.08 -2.77 -8.80
CA ARG A 97 11.05 -4.07 -9.47
C ARG A 97 12.06 -5.00 -8.82
N PHE A 98 11.66 -6.24 -8.61
CA PHE A 98 12.45 -7.29 -8.00
C PHE A 98 12.49 -8.51 -8.93
N ASP A 99 13.62 -9.22 -8.95
CA ASP A 99 13.75 -10.49 -9.65
C ASP A 99 13.18 -11.66 -8.80
N GLY A 100 13.26 -12.88 -9.35
CA GLY A 100 12.67 -14.08 -8.73
C GLY A 100 13.41 -14.53 -7.47
N ARG A 101 14.56 -13.91 -7.18
CA ARG A 101 15.37 -14.11 -5.97
C ARG A 101 15.12 -13.00 -4.95
N GLY A 102 14.24 -12.04 -5.26
CA GLY A 102 13.94 -10.90 -4.40
C GLY A 102 15.00 -9.79 -4.46
N LEU A 103 15.87 -9.77 -5.48
CA LEU A 103 16.86 -8.72 -5.67
C LEU A 103 16.26 -7.57 -6.46
N VAL A 104 16.53 -6.34 -6.02
CA VAL A 104 16.04 -5.15 -6.69
C VAL A 104 16.71 -5.01 -8.06
N GLN A 105 15.93 -4.86 -9.12
CA GLN A 105 16.43 -4.74 -10.50
C GLN A 105 16.82 -3.31 -10.89
N GLY A 106 16.72 -2.36 -9.97
CA GLY A 106 17.07 -0.95 -10.18
C GLY A 106 16.62 -0.08 -9.01
N LEU A 107 16.95 1.21 -9.06
CA LEU A 107 16.50 2.14 -8.03
C LEU A 107 14.97 2.27 -8.05
N PRO A 108 14.30 2.24 -6.88
CA PRO A 108 12.89 2.57 -6.78
C PRO A 108 12.64 3.95 -7.38
N ARG A 109 11.63 4.04 -8.24
CA ARG A 109 11.16 5.34 -8.74
C ARG A 109 10.11 5.86 -7.79
N THR A 110 10.26 7.10 -7.35
CA THR A 110 9.38 7.73 -6.37
C THR A 110 8.83 9.02 -6.95
N TRP A 111 7.54 9.24 -6.74
CA TRP A 111 6.82 10.43 -7.18
C TRP A 111 5.95 10.98 -6.06
N SER A 112 5.67 12.27 -6.12
CA SER A 112 4.58 12.87 -5.35
C SER A 112 3.26 12.31 -5.87
N ALA A 113 2.40 11.89 -4.95
CA ALA A 113 1.11 11.31 -5.28
C ALA A 113 0.00 12.02 -4.53
N GLN A 114 -1.16 12.12 -5.16
CA GLN A 114 -2.41 12.53 -4.54
C GLN A 114 -3.43 11.40 -4.69
N GLY A 115 -4.40 11.36 -3.79
CA GLY A 115 -5.44 10.35 -3.76
C GLY A 115 -5.67 9.84 -2.34
N SER A 116 -6.43 8.77 -2.22
CA SER A 116 -6.83 8.24 -0.93
C SER A 116 -6.82 6.71 -0.94
N CYS A 117 -6.59 6.18 0.25
CA CYS A 117 -6.72 4.76 0.53
C CYS A 117 -7.76 4.58 1.62
N GLN A 118 -8.60 3.57 1.44
CA GLN A 118 -9.55 3.07 2.41
C GLN A 118 -9.28 1.59 2.61
N ILE A 119 -9.06 1.20 3.86
CA ILE A 119 -8.73 -0.17 4.22
C ILE A 119 -9.58 -0.55 5.41
N ASP A 120 -10.41 -1.56 5.25
CA ASP A 120 -11.17 -2.16 6.32
C ASP A 120 -10.72 -3.62 6.51
N PRO A 121 -11.23 -4.35 7.52
CA PRO A 121 -10.81 -5.73 7.74
C PRO A 121 -11.18 -6.73 6.63
N SER A 122 -11.99 -6.34 5.65
CA SER A 122 -12.54 -7.17 4.57
C SER A 122 -12.02 -6.76 3.20
N GLU A 123 -11.82 -5.47 2.94
CA GLU A 123 -11.33 -4.95 1.67
C GLU A 123 -10.32 -3.80 1.80
N LEU A 124 -9.54 -3.63 0.74
CA LEU A 124 -8.60 -2.54 0.54
C LEU A 124 -8.90 -1.90 -0.80
N ARG A 125 -9.06 -0.57 -0.81
CA ARG A 125 -9.19 0.24 -2.02
C ARG A 125 -8.27 1.43 -1.93
N CYS A 126 -7.42 1.60 -2.92
CA CYS A 126 -6.53 2.75 -3.02
C CYS A 126 -6.57 3.31 -4.42
N GLU A 127 -6.54 4.64 -4.51
CA GLU A 127 -6.34 5.37 -5.75
C GLU A 127 -5.18 6.34 -5.56
N ALA A 128 -4.16 6.20 -6.42
CA ALA A 128 -2.93 6.97 -6.38
C ALA A 128 -2.67 7.63 -7.73
N LEU A 129 -2.79 8.95 -7.78
CA LEU A 129 -2.53 9.77 -8.94
C LEU A 129 -1.14 10.41 -8.82
N ASN A 130 -0.30 10.21 -9.82
CA ASN A 130 1.00 10.88 -9.89
C ASN A 130 0.80 12.37 -10.18
N VAL A 131 1.14 13.26 -9.25
CA VAL A 131 0.87 14.70 -9.39
C VAL A 131 1.59 15.30 -10.59
N ALA A 132 2.81 14.86 -10.87
CA ALA A 132 3.61 15.40 -11.98
C ALA A 132 3.04 14.99 -13.35
N LEU A 133 2.40 13.81 -13.43
CA LEU A 133 1.90 13.25 -14.68
C LEU A 133 0.38 13.36 -14.82
N ALA A 134 -0.33 13.75 -13.75
CA ALA A 134 -1.75 14.06 -13.75
C ALA A 134 -2.09 15.15 -14.77
N ALA A 135 -1.28 16.20 -14.86
CA ALA A 135 -1.45 17.29 -15.83
C ALA A 135 -1.28 16.80 -17.29
N ALA A 136 -0.57 15.69 -17.50
CA ALA A 136 -0.40 15.05 -18.79
C ALA A 136 -1.49 14.00 -19.11
N GLY A 137 -2.51 13.87 -18.26
CA GLY A 137 -3.58 12.88 -18.42
C GLY A 137 -3.18 11.45 -18.05
N GLU A 138 -2.13 11.26 -17.25
CA GLU A 138 -1.77 9.93 -16.76
C GLU A 138 -2.89 9.36 -15.87
N PRO A 139 -3.36 8.13 -16.13
CA PRO A 139 -4.41 7.51 -15.34
C PRO A 139 -3.91 7.19 -13.92
N PRO A 140 -4.79 7.22 -12.91
CA PRO A 140 -4.42 6.87 -11.55
C PRO A 140 -4.14 5.36 -11.43
N TRP A 141 -3.26 5.03 -10.50
CA TRP A 141 -3.04 3.67 -10.04
C TRP A 141 -4.17 3.29 -9.09
N ARG A 142 -4.87 2.20 -9.39
CA ARG A 142 -5.94 1.67 -8.54
C ARG A 142 -5.51 0.33 -7.98
N ILE A 143 -5.67 0.17 -6.67
CA ILE A 143 -5.40 -1.09 -5.98
C ILE A 143 -6.70 -1.50 -5.32
N SER A 144 -7.13 -2.73 -5.58
CA SER A 144 -8.30 -3.33 -4.95
C SER A 144 -7.93 -4.71 -4.43
N ALA A 145 -8.14 -4.97 -3.14
CA ALA A 145 -7.89 -6.27 -2.55
C ALA A 145 -9.01 -6.71 -1.62
N GLN A 146 -9.36 -7.99 -1.65
CA GLN A 146 -10.20 -8.67 -0.66
C GLN A 146 -9.30 -9.36 0.35
N LEU A 147 -9.42 -8.94 1.61
CA LEU A 147 -8.61 -9.39 2.74
C LEU A 147 -9.26 -10.58 3.48
N ARG A 148 -10.54 -10.85 3.24
CA ARG A 148 -11.33 -11.95 3.82
C ARG A 148 -12.16 -12.69 2.79
#